data_AF-X0YI28-F1
#
_entry.id   AF-X0YI28-F1
#
_cell.length_a   1.000
_cell.length_b   1.000
_cell.length_c   1.000
_cell.angle_alpha   90.00
_cell.angle_beta   90.00
_cell.angle_gamma   90.00
#
_symmetry.space_group_name_H-M   'P 1'
#
loop_
_entity.id
_entity.type
_entity.pdbx_description
1 polymer ?
#
loop_
_entity_poly.entity_id
_entity_poly.type
_entity_poly.pdbx_seq_one_letter_code
_entity_poly.pdbx_strand_id
1 'polypeptide(L)'
;MPLQPEHIANFFDEDVDAKFKTELLELLRERIDRLCFKECEIDRIQCTLTPLCTRRTLLKIRLLNGLTLEDQPNFCYSVHKNIIFRDFRNKTVIYKPNDAYLYLIDFFDVFFHGDYRKLNKFFSKEDFKEANKIFRDRINN
;
A
#
# COMPACT_ATOMS: atom_id res chain seq x y z
N MET A 1 0.68 -29.93 7.05
CA MET A 1 0.97 -30.04 5.60
C MET A 1 0.83 -28.67 4.97
N PRO A 2 1.74 -28.26 4.08
CA PRO A 2 1.59 -27.00 3.33
C PRO A 2 0.40 -27.10 2.37
N LEU A 3 -0.27 -25.95 2.16
CA LEU A 3 -1.34 -25.80 1.17
C LEU A 3 -0.81 -26.17 -0.21
N GLN A 4 -1.42 -27.18 -0.84
CA GLN A 4 -1.13 -27.58 -2.21
C GLN A 4 -2.00 -26.80 -3.19
N PRO A 5 -1.54 -26.54 -4.42
CA PRO A 5 -2.32 -25.85 -5.46
C PRO A 5 -3.70 -26.48 -5.72
N GLU A 6 -3.77 -27.80 -5.64
CA GLU A 6 -4.98 -28.62 -5.77
C GLU A 6 -6.02 -28.39 -4.65
N HIS A 7 -5.61 -27.91 -3.47
CA HIS A 7 -6.55 -27.50 -2.42
C HIS A 7 -7.21 -26.14 -2.68
N ILE A 8 -6.60 -25.30 -3.51
CA ILE A 8 -7.15 -23.99 -3.93
C ILE A 8 -8.16 -24.19 -5.07
N ALA A 9 -7.95 -25.19 -5.93
CA ALA A 9 -8.90 -25.57 -6.97
C ALA A 9 -10.28 -25.95 -6.38
N ASN A 10 -10.30 -26.62 -5.23
CA ASN A 10 -11.53 -26.98 -4.51
C ASN A 10 -12.33 -25.80 -3.93
N PHE A 11 -11.78 -24.57 -3.92
CA PHE A 11 -12.49 -23.37 -3.45
C PHE A 11 -13.25 -22.64 -4.55
N PHE A 12 -13.00 -22.98 -5.80
CA PHE A 12 -13.69 -22.43 -6.95
C PHE A 12 -14.42 -23.58 -7.65
N ASP A 13 -15.66 -23.85 -7.25
CA ASP A 13 -16.54 -24.67 -8.09
C ASP A 13 -16.55 -24.03 -9.49
N GLU A 14 -16.22 -24.84 -10.49
CA GLU A 14 -16.13 -24.44 -11.90
C GLU A 14 -17.48 -23.97 -12.46
N ASP A 15 -18.58 -24.07 -11.68
CA ASP A 15 -19.96 -23.77 -12.06
C ASP A 15 -20.54 -22.43 -11.55
N VAL A 16 -19.74 -21.53 -10.95
CA VAL A 16 -20.25 -20.18 -10.68
C VAL A 16 -20.20 -19.37 -11.98
N ASP A 17 -21.38 -19.18 -12.59
CA ASP A 17 -21.57 -18.37 -13.81
C ASP A 17 -20.78 -17.06 -13.72
N ALA A 18 -19.99 -16.80 -14.77
CA ALA A 18 -19.06 -15.68 -14.85
C ALA A 18 -19.75 -14.35 -14.52
N LYS A 19 -21.05 -14.22 -14.83
CA LYS A 19 -21.85 -13.05 -14.48
C LYS A 19 -21.99 -12.85 -12.96
N PHE A 20 -22.27 -13.91 -12.20
CA PHE A 20 -22.38 -13.84 -10.74
C PHE A 20 -21.04 -13.51 -10.08
N LYS A 21 -19.92 -14.02 -10.64
CA LYS A 21 -18.57 -13.64 -10.18
C LYS A 21 -18.33 -12.14 -10.37
N THR A 22 -18.67 -11.59 -11.55
CA THR A 22 -18.52 -10.16 -11.83
C THR A 22 -19.39 -9.30 -10.91
N GLU A 23 -20.66 -9.66 -10.74
CA GLU A 23 -21.59 -8.91 -9.87
C GLU A 23 -21.12 -8.88 -8.40
N LEU A 24 -20.67 -10.02 -7.88
CA LEU A 24 -20.11 -10.08 -6.52
C LEU A 24 -18.85 -9.21 -6.39
N LEU A 25 -17.95 -9.22 -7.37
CA LEU A 25 -16.75 -8.38 -7.36
C LEU A 25 -17.08 -6.89 -7.41
N GLU A 26 -18.11 -6.50 -8.17
CA GLU A 26 -18.60 -5.12 -8.20
C GLU A 26 -19.17 -4.69 -6.86
N LEU A 27 -20.01 -5.51 -6.24
CA LEU A 27 -20.55 -5.25 -4.89
C LEU A 27 -19.45 -5.13 -3.83
N LEU A 28 -18.42 -5.99 -3.90
CA LEU A 28 -17.25 -5.92 -3.02
C LEU A 28 -16.47 -4.61 -3.24
N ARG A 29 -16.22 -4.24 -4.50
CA ARG A 29 -15.54 -2.99 -4.84
C ARG A 29 -16.30 -1.79 -4.29
N GLU A 30 -17.61 -1.72 -4.55
CA GLU A 30 -18.46 -0.63 -4.06
C GLU A 30 -18.46 -0.52 -2.54
N ARG A 31 -18.49 -1.66 -1.84
CA ARG A 31 -18.43 -1.67 -0.37
C ARG A 31 -17.09 -1.15 0.14
N ILE A 32 -15.99 -1.58 -0.45
CA ILE A 32 -14.64 -1.13 -0.09
C ILE A 32 -14.49 0.37 -0.36
N ASP A 33 -14.96 0.86 -1.51
CA ASP A 33 -14.89 2.29 -1.85
C ASP A 33 -15.72 3.13 -0.89
N ARG A 34 -16.92 2.68 -0.52
CA ARG A 34 -17.73 3.35 0.49
C ARG A 34 -17.01 3.43 1.84
N LEU A 35 -16.46 2.31 2.31
CA LEU A 35 -15.70 2.27 3.56
C LEU A 35 -14.49 3.20 3.54
N CYS A 36 -13.70 3.19 2.45
CA CYS A 36 -12.49 4.00 2.35
C CYS A 36 -12.80 5.49 2.20
N PHE A 37 -13.58 5.89 1.20
CA PHE A 37 -13.73 7.29 0.81
C PHE A 37 -14.91 8.00 1.46
N LYS A 38 -16.00 7.28 1.75
CA LYS A 38 -17.25 7.89 2.25
C LYS A 38 -17.43 7.76 3.76
N GLU A 39 -16.76 6.81 4.39
CA GLU A 39 -16.88 6.56 5.82
C GLU A 39 -15.58 6.85 6.55
N CYS A 40 -14.48 6.18 6.18
CA CYS A 40 -13.22 6.27 6.92
C CYS A 40 -12.49 7.60 6.68
N GLU A 41 -12.21 7.97 5.43
CA GLU A 41 -11.34 9.13 5.13
C GLU A 41 -11.97 10.48 5.52
N ILE A 42 -13.29 10.59 5.44
CA ILE A 42 -14.04 11.83 5.76
C ILE A 42 -13.81 12.22 7.22
N ASP A 43 -13.87 11.27 8.14
CA ASP A 43 -13.51 11.49 9.53
C ASP A 43 -12.00 11.31 9.72
N ARG A 44 -11.27 12.43 9.68
CA ARG A 44 -9.81 12.45 9.84
C ARG A 44 -9.34 11.92 11.19
N ILE A 45 -10.13 12.10 12.24
CA ILE A 45 -9.78 11.63 13.60
C ILE A 45 -9.89 10.10 13.61
N GLN A 46 -11.03 9.56 13.17
CA GLN A 46 -11.23 8.12 13.05
C GLN A 46 -10.19 7.51 12.13
N CYS A 47 -9.98 8.07 10.94
CA CYS A 47 -8.99 7.58 10.00
C CYS A 47 -7.60 7.55 10.63
N THR A 48 -7.22 8.52 11.47
CA THR A 48 -5.89 8.55 12.08
C THR A 48 -5.74 7.57 13.23
N LEU A 49 -6.68 7.57 14.18
CA LEU A 49 -6.57 6.88 15.45
C LEU A 49 -7.13 5.46 15.42
N THR A 50 -8.27 5.28 14.79
CA THR A 50 -9.06 4.04 14.77
C THR A 50 -9.63 3.79 13.37
N PRO A 51 -8.77 3.55 12.36
CA PRO A 51 -9.22 3.37 11.00
C PRO A 51 -10.18 2.16 10.90
N LEU A 52 -11.20 2.27 10.05
CA LEU A 52 -12.19 1.19 9.82
C LEU A 52 -11.56 -0.10 9.27
N CYS A 53 -10.32 -0.02 8.79
CA CYS A 53 -9.51 -1.17 8.45
C CYS A 53 -8.38 -1.34 9.46
N THR A 54 -8.35 -2.49 10.13
CA THR A 54 -7.26 -2.89 11.00
C THR A 54 -5.94 -2.80 10.25
N ARG A 55 -4.94 -2.09 10.81
CA ARG A 55 -3.59 -1.93 10.23
C ARG A 55 -3.57 -1.57 8.74
N ARG A 56 -4.58 -0.83 8.26
CA ARG A 56 -4.69 -0.39 6.85
C ARG A 56 -4.80 -1.52 5.83
N THR A 57 -5.37 -2.69 6.19
CA THR A 57 -5.50 -3.82 5.24
C THR A 57 -6.18 -3.46 3.93
N LEU A 58 -7.25 -2.64 3.95
CA LEU A 58 -7.93 -2.22 2.73
C LEU A 58 -7.04 -1.36 1.83
N LEU A 59 -6.22 -0.48 2.40
CA LEU A 59 -5.23 0.30 1.64
C LEU A 59 -4.18 -0.62 1.01
N LYS A 60 -3.69 -1.62 1.76
CA LYS A 60 -2.74 -2.62 1.26
C LYS A 60 -3.31 -3.40 0.07
N ILE A 61 -4.57 -3.83 0.14
CA ILE A 61 -5.25 -4.49 -0.98
C ILE A 61 -5.23 -3.60 -2.21
N ARG A 62 -5.57 -2.31 -2.07
CA ARG A 62 -5.57 -1.36 -3.21
C ARG A 62 -4.19 -1.23 -3.84
N LEU A 63 -3.14 -1.07 -3.04
CA LEU A 63 -1.75 -0.97 -3.51
C LEU A 63 -1.29 -2.25 -4.24
N LEU A 64 -1.62 -3.42 -3.69
CA LEU A 64 -1.27 -4.71 -4.29
C LEU A 64 -1.99 -4.98 -5.62
N ASN A 65 -3.14 -4.36 -5.84
CA ASN A 65 -3.88 -4.44 -7.11
C ASN A 65 -3.39 -3.43 -8.17
N GLY A 66 -2.27 -2.74 -7.92
CA GLY A 66 -1.67 -1.82 -8.89
C GLY A 66 -2.43 -0.51 -9.11
N LEU A 67 -3.38 -0.18 -8.22
CA LEU A 67 -4.05 1.12 -8.23
C LEU A 67 -3.01 2.24 -8.04
N THR A 68 -3.21 3.36 -8.74
CA THR A 68 -2.27 4.48 -8.71
C THR A 68 -2.48 5.36 -7.48
N LEU A 69 -1.57 6.29 -7.21
CA LEU A 69 -1.67 7.22 -6.07
C LEU A 69 -3.01 7.98 -6.07
N GLU A 70 -3.50 8.34 -7.25
CA GLU A 70 -4.74 9.09 -7.45
C GLU A 70 -6.00 8.27 -7.09
N ASP A 71 -5.92 6.95 -7.18
CA ASP A 71 -7.00 6.01 -6.86
C ASP A 71 -7.04 5.62 -5.38
N GLN A 72 -6.11 6.15 -4.58
CA GLN A 72 -6.05 5.91 -3.15
C GLN A 72 -6.84 6.96 -2.36
N PRO A 73 -7.40 6.58 -1.20
CA PRO A 73 -7.90 7.54 -0.24
C PRO A 73 -6.75 8.42 0.28
N ASN A 74 -6.64 9.64 -0.26
CA ASN A 74 -5.48 10.53 -0.13
C ASN A 74 -5.05 10.74 1.33
N PHE A 75 -6.00 11.10 2.20
CA PHE A 75 -5.72 11.31 3.61
C PHE A 75 -5.33 10.00 4.29
N CYS A 76 -6.03 8.90 4.03
CA CYS A 76 -5.71 7.58 4.59
C CYS A 76 -4.28 7.13 4.21
N TYR A 77 -3.89 7.28 2.94
CA TYR A 77 -2.57 6.96 2.45
C TYR A 77 -1.49 7.88 3.07
N SER A 78 -1.75 9.19 3.15
CA SER A 78 -0.81 10.13 3.80
C SER A 78 -0.56 9.80 5.26
N VAL A 79 -1.59 9.38 6.02
CA VAL A 79 -1.43 8.92 7.40
C VAL A 79 -0.60 7.63 7.43
N HIS A 80 -0.83 6.70 6.51
CA HIS A 80 -0.03 5.47 6.41
C HIS A 80 1.46 5.79 6.17
N LYS A 81 1.76 6.64 5.18
CA LYS A 81 3.11 7.14 4.91
C LYS A 81 3.75 7.78 6.14
N ASN A 82 3.01 8.63 6.85
CA ASN A 82 3.51 9.29 8.06
C ASN A 82 3.81 8.29 9.19
N ILE A 83 3.00 7.25 9.35
CA ILE A 83 3.26 6.20 10.33
C ILE A 83 4.56 5.46 10.01
N ILE A 84 4.79 5.09 8.75
CA ILE A 84 6.05 4.45 8.32
C ILE A 84 7.23 5.38 8.55
N PHE A 85 7.12 6.65 8.14
CA PHE A 85 8.17 7.63 8.35
C PHE A 85 8.52 7.83 9.83
N ARG A 86 7.51 7.94 10.69
CA ARG A 86 7.70 8.08 12.14
C ARG A 86 8.35 6.85 12.75
N ASP A 87 7.91 5.66 12.37
CA ASP A 87 8.49 4.41 12.86
C ASP A 87 9.96 4.28 12.43
N PHE A 88 10.28 4.58 11.16
CA PHE A 88 11.65 4.62 10.65
C PHE A 88 12.55 5.62 11.41
N ARG A 89 11.99 6.74 11.87
CA ARG A 89 12.68 7.74 12.70
C ARG A 89 12.66 7.40 14.20
N ASN A 90 12.31 6.17 14.58
CA ASN A 90 12.19 5.70 15.96
C ASN A 90 11.25 6.56 16.84
N LYS A 91 10.21 7.13 16.24
CA LYS A 91 9.18 7.90 16.94
C LYS A 91 7.99 7.01 17.30
N THR A 92 7.22 7.41 18.31
CA THR A 92 5.98 6.73 18.69
C THR A 92 4.98 6.73 17.54
N VAL A 93 4.36 5.57 17.31
CA VAL A 93 3.35 5.31 16.29
C VAL A 93 2.15 4.58 16.89
N ILE A 94 1.00 4.72 16.25
CA ILE A 94 -0.29 4.15 16.72
C ILE A 94 -0.31 2.63 16.53
N TYR A 95 0.36 2.14 15.48
CA TYR A 95 0.60 0.73 15.25
C TYR A 95 1.96 0.53 14.57
N LYS A 96 2.54 -0.65 14.71
CA LYS A 96 3.78 -1.02 14.01
C LYS A 96 3.49 -1.37 12.55
N PRO A 97 4.11 -0.67 11.57
CA PRO A 97 3.85 -0.88 10.14
C PRO A 97 4.61 -2.11 9.60
N ASN A 98 4.34 -3.29 10.17
CA ASN A 98 4.91 -4.55 9.67
C ASN A 98 4.27 -4.88 8.30
N ASP A 99 5.09 -5.23 7.31
CA ASP A 99 4.67 -5.52 5.93
C ASP A 99 3.80 -4.40 5.32
N ALA A 100 4.21 -3.15 5.55
CA ALA A 100 3.59 -1.96 4.98
C ALA A 100 4.07 -1.69 3.55
N TYR A 101 3.20 -1.05 2.75
CA TYR A 101 3.43 -0.82 1.32
C TYR A 101 3.45 0.67 1.04
N LEU A 102 4.37 1.10 0.19
CA LEU A 102 4.51 2.48 -0.29
C LEU A 102 4.67 2.47 -1.79
N TYR A 103 4.23 3.54 -2.46
CA TYR A 103 4.71 3.82 -3.80
C TYR A 103 6.22 4.07 -3.78
N LEU A 104 6.89 3.70 -4.86
CA LEU A 104 8.35 3.78 -4.95
C LEU A 104 8.90 5.19 -4.65
N ILE A 105 8.21 6.22 -5.14
CA ILE A 105 8.59 7.61 -4.87
C ILE A 105 8.51 7.96 -3.38
N ASP A 106 7.49 7.47 -2.68
CA ASP A 106 7.32 7.69 -1.24
C ASP A 106 8.28 6.85 -0.41
N PHE A 107 8.61 5.64 -0.88
CA PHE A 107 9.68 4.85 -0.32
C PHE A 107 11.00 5.62 -0.37
N PHE A 108 11.37 6.19 -1.52
CA PHE A 108 12.58 7.01 -1.60
C PHE A 108 12.52 8.25 -0.71
N ASP A 109 11.38 8.91 -0.59
CA ASP A 109 11.23 10.06 0.30
C ASP A 109 11.43 9.70 1.79
N VAL A 110 10.91 8.55 2.21
CA VAL A 110 11.02 8.07 3.59
C VAL A 110 12.46 7.62 3.91
N PHE A 111 13.06 6.77 3.08
CA PHE A 111 14.30 6.07 3.39
C PHE A 111 15.56 6.77 2.84
N PHE A 112 15.43 7.57 1.77
CA PHE A 112 16.53 8.26 1.08
C PHE A 112 16.28 9.77 1.05
N HIS A 113 15.89 10.31 2.21
CA HIS A 113 15.56 11.72 2.34
C HIS A 113 16.71 12.61 1.84
N GLY A 114 16.39 13.60 1.00
CA GLY A 114 17.35 14.46 0.29
C GLY A 114 17.72 13.97 -1.13
N ASP A 115 17.70 12.65 -1.36
CA ASP A 115 18.09 12.05 -2.65
C ASP A 115 16.90 11.55 -3.47
N TYR A 116 15.70 11.49 -2.88
CA TYR A 116 14.51 10.89 -3.48
C TYR A 116 14.16 11.42 -4.88
N ARG A 117 14.32 12.73 -5.15
CA ARG A 117 14.05 13.30 -6.48
C ARG A 117 15.02 12.77 -7.53
N LYS A 118 16.29 12.61 -7.17
CA LYS A 118 17.33 12.05 -8.04
C LYS A 118 17.06 10.57 -8.28
N LEU A 119 16.79 9.81 -7.22
CA LEU A 119 16.45 8.39 -7.31
C LEU A 119 15.22 8.17 -8.17
N ASN A 120 14.14 8.92 -7.96
CA ASN A 120 12.94 8.82 -8.78
C ASN A 120 13.25 9.08 -10.27
N LYS A 121 14.03 10.12 -10.56
CA LYS A 121 14.48 10.42 -11.94
C LYS A 121 15.34 9.30 -12.54
N PHE A 122 16.24 8.70 -11.78
CA PHE A 122 17.10 7.62 -12.27
C PHE A 122 16.29 6.35 -12.55
N PHE A 123 15.36 5.99 -11.67
CA PHE A 123 14.47 4.86 -11.90
C PHE A 123 13.56 5.09 -13.11
N SER A 124 13.00 6.30 -13.29
CA SER A 124 12.20 6.62 -14.49
C SER A 124 13.00 6.59 -15.80
N LYS A 125 14.33 6.71 -15.74
CA LYS A 125 15.24 6.67 -16.90
C LYS A 125 16.00 5.36 -17.03
N GLU A 126 15.73 4.39 -16.16
CA GLU A 126 16.47 3.12 -16.07
C GLU A 126 17.99 3.30 -15.87
N ASP A 127 18.41 4.45 -15.32
CA ASP A 127 19.82 4.76 -15.02
C ASP A 127 20.24 4.17 -13.67
N PHE A 128 20.26 2.83 -13.62
CA PHE A 128 20.55 2.09 -12.39
C PHE A 128 22.00 2.25 -11.92
N LYS A 129 22.91 2.70 -12.79
CA LYS A 129 24.31 2.93 -12.42
C LYS A 129 24.45 4.08 -11.43
N GLU A 130 23.80 5.20 -11.69
CA GLU A 130 23.81 6.35 -10.77
C GLU A 130 22.97 6.11 -9.53
N ALA A 131 21.84 5.40 -9.66
CA ALA A 131 21.07 4.95 -8.49
C ALA A 131 21.93 4.11 -7.54
N ASN A 132 22.66 3.11 -8.06
CA ASN A 132 23.52 2.23 -7.27
C ASN A 132 24.60 2.97 -6.47
N LYS A 133 25.12 4.10 -6.98
CA LYS A 133 26.08 4.93 -6.22
C LYS A 133 25.45 5.48 -4.95
N ILE A 134 24.25 6.07 -5.06
CA ILE A 134 23.52 6.62 -3.90
C ILE A 134 23.23 5.53 -2.86
N PHE A 135 22.80 4.34 -3.30
CA PHE A 135 22.59 3.22 -2.38
C PHE A 135 23.88 2.78 -1.68
N ARG A 136 24.99 2.66 -2.41
CA ARG A 136 26.29 2.30 -1.82
C ARG A 136 26.75 3.32 -0.79
N ASP A 137 26.61 4.60 -1.08
CA ASP A 137 27.02 5.68 -0.17
C ASP A 137 26.23 5.65 1.14
N ARG A 138 24.95 5.27 1.11
CA ARG A 138 24.06 5.14 2.28
C ARG A 138 24.22 3.83 3.06
N ILE A 139 24.74 2.77 2.44
CA ILE A 139 25.04 1.51 3.12
C ILE A 139 26.38 1.62 3.86
N ASN A 140 27.33 2.35 3.28
CA ASN A 140 28.69 2.49 3.81
C ASN A 140 28.85 3.62 4.84
N ASN A 141 27.82 4.45 5.07
CA ASN A 141 27.79 5.54 6.05
C ASN A 141 26.50 5.50 6.87
#